data_AF-M5C037-F1
#
_entry.id   AF-M5C037-F1
#
_cell.length_a   1.000
_cell.length_b   1.000
_cell.length_c   1.000
_cell.angle_alpha   90.00
_cell.angle_beta   90.00
_cell.angle_gamma   90.00
#
_symmetry.space_group_name_H-M   'P 1'
#
loop_
_entity.id
_entity.type
_entity.pdbx_description
1 polymer ?
#
loop_
_entity_poly.entity_id
_entity_poly.type
_entity_poly.pdbx_seq_one_letter_code
_entity_poly.pdbx_strand_id
1 'polypeptide(L)'
;MPPMAQLLGEHLRAEKFTLSQSWEGNTQRDQFRAQVLKHWNDTALRSKSGRPVDAILCPVAPTLAAPHGTTRWVGYTSYWNLLDLPAVVFPSKKPFDASAWESGSKSNSLRDKPLNPIDEFVRAQWDPKAFDGAPISLQLVGRRWQEEKLLGALHHVEDAMVLFDKL
;
A
#
# COMPACT_ATOMS: atom_id res chain seq x y z
N MET A 1 -3.96 -18.41 0.94
CA MET A 1 -4.69 -17.19 0.57
C MET A 1 -4.64 -17.06 -0.94
N PRO A 2 -5.78 -16.98 -1.64
CA PRO A 2 -5.77 -16.59 -3.05
C PRO A 2 -5.15 -15.19 -3.19
N PRO A 3 -4.31 -14.93 -4.20
CA PRO A 3 -3.73 -13.61 -4.42
C PRO A 3 -4.83 -12.57 -4.68
N MET A 4 -4.67 -11.35 -4.16
CA MET A 4 -5.58 -10.23 -4.42
C MET A 4 -5.86 -9.97 -5.91
N ALA A 5 -4.92 -10.33 -6.78
CA ALA A 5 -5.09 -10.27 -8.22
C ALA A 5 -6.28 -11.11 -8.72
N GLN A 6 -6.60 -12.24 -8.07
CA GLN A 6 -7.78 -13.05 -8.40
C GLN A 6 -9.08 -12.37 -7.97
N LEU A 7 -9.08 -11.73 -6.80
CA LEU A 7 -10.24 -11.00 -6.25
C LEU A 7 -10.54 -9.69 -7.01
N LEU A 8 -9.53 -9.01 -7.54
CA LEU A 8 -9.69 -7.70 -8.19
C LEU A 8 -9.53 -7.72 -9.72
N GLY A 9 -8.78 -8.67 -10.29
CA GLY A 9 -8.29 -8.60 -11.67
C GLY A 9 -9.05 -9.46 -12.68
N GLU A 10 -9.58 -10.62 -12.29
CA GLU A 10 -10.18 -11.56 -13.25
C GLU A 10 -11.62 -11.20 -13.63
N HIS A 11 -12.29 -10.36 -12.85
CA HIS A 11 -13.74 -10.14 -12.93
C HIS A 11 -14.12 -8.86 -13.70
N LEU A 12 -13.17 -7.99 -14.05
CA LEU A 12 -13.44 -6.79 -14.86
C LEU A 12 -13.80 -7.13 -16.32
N ARG A 13 -13.62 -8.39 -16.74
CA ARG A 13 -14.05 -8.93 -18.03
C ARG A 13 -15.24 -9.87 -17.93
N ALA A 14 -15.79 -10.10 -16.73
CA ALA A 14 -16.91 -11.00 -16.56
C ALA A 14 -18.19 -10.38 -17.15
N GLU A 15 -18.88 -11.18 -17.97
CA GLU A 15 -20.30 -10.98 -18.27
C GLU A 15 -21.09 -10.76 -16.97
N LYS A 16 -22.19 -10.01 -17.07
CA LYS A 16 -23.05 -9.63 -15.93
C LYS A 16 -23.18 -10.76 -14.92
N PHE A 17 -22.77 -10.51 -13.67
CA PHE A 17 -22.96 -11.47 -12.59
C PHE A 17 -24.45 -11.72 -12.35
N THR A 18 -24.82 -12.98 -12.17
CA THR A 18 -26.14 -13.32 -11.62
C THR A 18 -26.24 -12.90 -10.16
N LEU A 19 -27.46 -12.85 -9.63
CA LEU A 19 -27.70 -12.56 -8.21
C LEU A 19 -26.97 -13.56 -7.30
N SER A 20 -27.02 -14.85 -7.63
CA SER A 20 -26.37 -15.92 -6.87
C SER A 20 -24.85 -15.73 -6.81
N GLN A 21 -24.22 -15.46 -7.96
CA GLN A 21 -22.76 -15.20 -8.01
C GLN A 21 -22.37 -13.94 -7.24
N SER A 22 -23.23 -12.91 -7.24
CA SER A 22 -22.99 -11.69 -6.46
C SER A 22 -23.02 -11.97 -4.94
N TRP A 23 -23.94 -12.82 -4.49
CA TRP A 23 -24.00 -13.25 -3.09
C TRP A 23 -22.82 -14.14 -2.68
N GLU A 24 -22.38 -15.01 -3.58
CA GLU A 24 -21.17 -15.80 -3.38
C GLU A 24 -19.94 -14.89 -3.24
N GLY A 25 -19.79 -13.90 -4.11
CA GLY A 25 -18.71 -12.91 -4.04
C GLY A 25 -18.72 -12.11 -2.73
N ASN A 26 -19.91 -11.72 -2.23
CA ASN A 26 -20.03 -11.07 -0.92
C ASN A 26 -19.56 -11.99 0.22
N THR A 27 -19.94 -13.27 0.16
CA THR A 27 -19.53 -14.26 1.17
C THR A 27 -18.01 -14.46 1.17
N GLN A 28 -17.40 -14.60 -0.01
CA GLN A 28 -15.95 -14.72 -0.17
C GLN A 28 -15.21 -13.48 0.35
N ARG A 29 -15.72 -12.28 0.03
CA ARG A 29 -15.18 -11.01 0.56
C ARG A 29 -15.22 -10.97 2.08
N ASP A 30 -16.35 -11.34 2.69
CA ASP A 30 -16.52 -11.26 4.13
C ASP A 30 -15.67 -12.31 4.87
N GLN A 31 -15.51 -13.50 4.29
CA GLN A 31 -14.54 -14.50 4.76
C GLN A 31 -13.10 -13.97 4.69
N PHE A 32 -12.73 -13.32 3.58
CA PHE A 32 -11.41 -12.73 3.41
C PHE A 32 -11.15 -11.64 4.46
N ARG A 33 -12.12 -10.74 4.70
CA ARG A 33 -12.06 -9.73 5.77
C ARG A 33 -11.86 -10.36 7.15
N ALA A 34 -12.62 -11.41 7.47
CA ALA A 34 -12.49 -12.11 8.74
C ALA A 34 -11.09 -12.72 8.94
N GLN A 35 -10.52 -13.32 7.89
CA GLN A 35 -9.17 -13.89 7.92
C GLN A 35 -8.11 -12.81 8.16
N VAL A 36 -8.19 -11.68 7.46
CA VAL A 36 -7.22 -10.59 7.64
C VAL A 36 -7.36 -9.93 9.01
N LEU A 37 -8.58 -9.72 9.52
CA LEU A 37 -8.80 -9.22 10.88
C LEU A 37 -8.28 -10.18 11.94
N LYS A 38 -8.44 -11.49 11.74
CA LYS A 38 -7.82 -12.50 12.60
C LYS A 38 -6.31 -12.38 12.57
N HIS A 39 -5.70 -12.28 11.38
CA HIS A 39 -4.26 -12.10 11.24
C HIS A 39 -3.76 -10.83 11.95
N TRP A 40 -4.50 -9.72 11.82
CA TRP A 40 -4.21 -8.49 12.55
C TRP A 40 -4.22 -8.72 14.05
N ASN A 41 -5.25 -9.37 14.60
CA ASN A 41 -5.32 -9.67 16.04
C ASN A 41 -4.19 -10.59 16.48
N ASP A 42 -3.85 -11.60 15.68
CA ASP A 42 -2.78 -12.57 15.95
C ASP A 42 -1.38 -11.89 15.99
N THR A 43 -1.22 -10.67 15.47
CA THR A 43 0.03 -9.90 15.65
C THR A 43 0.36 -9.66 17.12
N ALA A 44 -0.63 -9.70 18.02
CA ALA A 44 -0.43 -9.67 19.46
C ALA A 44 0.56 -10.73 19.95
N LEU A 45 0.50 -11.93 19.35
CA LEU A 45 1.37 -13.07 19.68
C LEU A 45 2.85 -12.83 19.33
N ARG A 46 3.12 -11.87 18.46
CA ARG A 46 4.47 -11.53 17.97
C ARG A 46 4.97 -10.18 18.48
N SER A 47 4.09 -9.37 19.05
CA SER A 47 4.44 -8.05 19.56
C SER A 47 5.08 -8.17 20.95
N LYS A 48 6.06 -7.29 21.25
CA LYS A 48 6.63 -7.20 22.61
C LYS A 48 5.61 -6.77 23.67
N SER A 49 4.56 -6.07 23.26
CA SER A 49 3.53 -5.55 24.19
C SER A 49 2.39 -6.53 24.46
N GLY A 50 2.35 -7.68 23.78
CA GLY A 50 1.22 -8.60 23.82
C GLY A 50 -0.08 -8.04 23.23
N ARG A 51 -0.02 -6.90 22.51
CA ARG A 51 -1.17 -6.24 21.88
C ARG A 51 -1.08 -6.30 20.35
N PRO A 52 -2.20 -6.36 19.63
CA PRO A 52 -2.19 -6.22 18.19
C PRO A 52 -1.52 -4.90 17.78
N VAL A 53 -0.94 -4.85 16.57
CA VAL A 53 -0.41 -3.59 16.02
C VAL A 53 -1.50 -2.51 15.95
N ASP A 54 -1.15 -1.28 16.25
CA ASP A 54 -2.11 -0.16 16.28
C ASP A 54 -2.42 0.39 14.87
N ALA A 55 -1.40 0.44 14.00
CA ALA A 55 -1.51 0.86 12.61
C ALA A 55 -0.50 0.10 11.73
N ILE A 56 -0.77 0.05 10.41
CA ILE A 56 0.15 -0.49 9.40
C ILE A 56 0.72 0.66 8.59
N LEU A 57 2.05 0.77 8.55
CA LEU A 57 2.76 1.67 7.65
C LEU A 57 3.15 0.91 6.37
N CYS A 58 2.75 1.42 5.20
CA CYS A 58 3.08 0.78 3.92
C CYS A 58 3.17 1.79 2.76
N PRO A 59 3.69 1.39 1.58
CA PRO A 59 3.71 2.23 0.38
C PRO A 59 2.29 2.49 -0.13
N VAL A 60 2.05 3.68 -0.72
CA VAL A 60 0.76 4.05 -1.32
C VAL A 60 0.67 3.75 -2.81
N ALA A 61 1.80 3.74 -3.52
CA ALA A 61 1.88 3.59 -4.96
C ALA A 61 3.15 2.80 -5.35
N PRO A 62 3.17 2.14 -6.52
CA PRO A 62 4.33 1.36 -6.98
C PRO A 62 5.47 2.23 -7.52
N THR A 63 5.19 3.49 -7.83
CA THR A 63 6.16 4.51 -8.24
C THR A 63 5.73 5.87 -7.66
N LEU A 64 6.52 6.90 -7.92
CA LEU A 64 6.15 8.30 -7.67
C LEU A 64 5.03 8.74 -8.63
N ALA A 65 4.79 10.03 -8.76
CA ALA A 65 3.69 10.57 -9.58
C ALA A 65 3.78 10.09 -11.04
N ALA A 66 3.04 9.01 -11.36
CA ALA A 66 3.17 8.32 -12.64
C ALA A 66 2.86 9.26 -13.82
N PRO A 67 3.54 9.10 -14.97
CA PRO A 67 3.23 9.89 -16.17
C PRO A 67 1.74 9.80 -16.54
N HIS A 68 1.21 10.87 -17.12
CA HIS A 68 -0.20 10.95 -17.47
C HIS A 68 -0.67 9.77 -18.33
N GLY A 69 -1.83 9.19 -17.98
CA GLY A 69 -2.42 8.07 -18.72
C GLY A 69 -1.73 6.72 -18.51
N THR A 70 -0.82 6.60 -17.54
CA THR A 70 -0.01 5.39 -17.37
C THR A 70 -0.25 4.61 -16.06
N THR A 71 -1.17 5.04 -15.22
CA THR A 71 -1.55 4.29 -14.02
C THR A 71 -2.25 2.99 -14.39
N ARG A 72 -1.55 1.86 -14.21
CA ARG A 72 -2.07 0.51 -14.56
C ARG A 72 -2.37 -0.39 -13.37
N TRP A 73 -2.01 0.03 -12.15
CA TRP A 73 -2.17 -0.79 -10.96
C TRP A 73 -2.40 0.07 -9.72
N VAL A 74 -3.38 -0.35 -8.93
CA VAL A 74 -3.87 0.37 -7.74
C VAL A 74 -3.88 -0.51 -6.49
N GLY A 75 -3.15 -1.63 -6.51
CA GLY A 75 -3.24 -2.66 -5.49
C GLY A 75 -2.86 -2.21 -4.08
N TYR A 76 -1.93 -1.26 -3.94
CA TYR A 76 -1.55 -0.74 -2.62
C TYR A 76 -2.70 -0.04 -1.90
N THR A 77 -3.66 0.56 -2.61
CA THR A 77 -4.80 1.24 -1.99
C THR A 77 -6.08 0.41 -2.07
N SER A 78 -6.32 -0.29 -3.19
CA SER A 78 -7.53 -1.10 -3.37
C SER A 78 -7.61 -2.28 -2.40
N TYR A 79 -6.48 -2.77 -1.88
CA TYR A 79 -6.44 -3.77 -0.83
C TYR A 79 -7.23 -3.34 0.42
N TRP A 80 -7.04 -2.10 0.86
CA TRP A 80 -7.68 -1.55 2.06
C TRP A 80 -9.15 -1.24 1.82
N ASN A 81 -9.52 -0.84 0.60
CA ASN A 81 -10.92 -0.70 0.19
C ASN A 81 -11.67 -2.05 0.26
N LEU A 82 -11.05 -3.13 -0.23
CA LEU A 82 -11.64 -4.46 -0.14
C LEU A 82 -11.87 -4.85 1.33
N LEU A 83 -10.94 -4.49 2.21
CA LEU A 83 -11.00 -4.81 3.64
C LEU A 83 -11.93 -3.91 4.45
N ASP A 84 -12.39 -2.79 3.90
CA ASP A 84 -13.15 -1.75 4.61
C ASP A 84 -12.39 -1.23 5.85
N LEU A 85 -11.12 -0.89 5.64
CA LEU A 85 -10.23 -0.33 6.66
C LEU A 85 -9.86 1.12 6.30
N PRO A 86 -9.87 2.05 7.28
CA PRO A 86 -9.47 3.43 7.04
C PRO A 86 -7.98 3.51 6.76
N ALA A 87 -7.61 4.40 5.84
CA ALA A 87 -6.22 4.70 5.51
C ALA A 87 -6.03 6.22 5.37
N VAL A 88 -4.86 6.71 5.77
CA VAL A 88 -4.44 8.10 5.60
C VAL A 88 -3.10 8.13 4.89
N VAL A 89 -2.99 8.99 3.88
CA VAL A 89 -1.77 9.19 3.09
C VAL A 89 -1.10 10.47 3.54
N PHE A 90 0.21 10.43 3.74
CA PHE A 90 0.98 11.57 4.18
C PHE A 90 2.31 11.64 3.42
N PRO A 91 2.82 12.85 3.13
CA PRO A 91 4.12 13.03 2.49
C PRO A 91 5.23 12.76 3.49
N SER A 92 6.34 12.19 3.02
CA SER A 92 7.56 11.96 3.80
C SER A 92 8.33 13.25 4.13
N LYS A 93 7.84 14.43 3.71
CA LYS A 93 8.46 15.75 3.83
C LYS A 93 9.82 15.92 3.14
N LYS A 94 10.39 14.85 2.57
CA LYS A 94 11.55 14.90 1.68
C LYS A 94 11.11 14.62 0.24
N PRO A 95 11.25 15.59 -0.68
CA PRO A 95 11.06 15.30 -2.09
C PRO A 95 12.14 14.32 -2.56
N PHE A 96 11.86 13.61 -3.65
CA PHE A 96 12.85 12.76 -4.29
C PHE A 96 14.02 13.61 -4.82
N ASP A 97 15.24 13.13 -4.60
CA ASP A 97 16.47 13.75 -5.08
C ASP A 97 17.17 12.76 -6.03
N ALA A 98 17.13 13.07 -7.31
CA ALA A 98 17.73 12.24 -8.35
C ALA A 98 19.26 12.14 -8.21
N SER A 99 19.92 13.19 -7.71
CA SER A 99 21.38 13.22 -7.55
C SER A 99 21.85 12.32 -6.40
N ALA A 100 21.10 12.30 -5.28
CA ALA A 100 21.33 11.38 -4.19
C ALA A 100 21.07 9.92 -4.60
N TRP A 101 20.07 9.70 -5.46
CA TRP A 101 19.77 8.38 -6.02
C TRP A 101 20.88 7.85 -6.95
N GLU A 102 21.44 8.71 -7.81
CA GLU A 102 22.52 8.33 -8.75
C GLU A 102 23.87 8.12 -8.04
N SER A 103 24.16 8.89 -6.99
CA SER A 103 25.40 8.80 -6.20
C SER A 103 25.37 7.70 -5.13
N GLY A 104 24.18 7.28 -4.70
CA GLY A 104 24.01 6.12 -3.83
C GLY A 104 24.45 4.83 -4.53
N SER A 105 25.15 3.96 -3.81
CA SER A 105 25.40 2.58 -4.27
C SER A 105 24.05 1.97 -4.62
N LYS A 106 23.77 1.78 -5.93
CA LYS A 106 22.53 1.16 -6.43
C LYS A 106 22.23 -0.03 -5.54
N SER A 107 21.26 0.12 -4.65
CA SER A 107 20.93 -0.96 -3.73
C SER A 107 20.51 -2.12 -4.63
N ASN A 108 21.28 -3.21 -4.59
CA ASN A 108 21.04 -4.49 -5.28
C ASN A 108 19.74 -5.17 -4.80
N SER A 109 18.76 -4.42 -4.29
CA SER A 109 17.50 -4.90 -3.73
C SER A 109 16.37 -4.97 -4.75
N LEU A 110 16.55 -4.39 -5.95
CA LEU A 110 15.62 -4.64 -7.05
C LEU A 110 15.93 -6.02 -7.62
N ARG A 111 14.97 -6.95 -7.49
CA ARG A 111 15.08 -8.26 -8.15
C ARG A 111 15.43 -8.06 -9.62
N ASP A 112 16.42 -8.79 -10.12
CA ASP A 112 16.89 -8.67 -11.51
C ASP A 112 15.77 -8.85 -12.55
N LYS A 113 14.72 -9.61 -12.19
CA LYS A 113 13.59 -9.90 -13.06
C LYS A 113 12.29 -9.25 -12.53
N PRO A 114 11.46 -8.68 -13.41
CA PRO A 114 10.10 -8.27 -13.07
C PRO A 114 9.26 -9.44 -12.54
N LEU A 115 8.34 -9.16 -11.63
CA LEU A 115 7.44 -10.15 -11.02
C LEU A 115 6.30 -10.56 -11.95
N ASN A 116 5.82 -9.62 -12.77
CA ASN A 116 4.71 -9.80 -13.71
C ASN A 116 4.73 -8.66 -14.75
N PRO A 117 3.89 -8.71 -15.81
CA PRO A 117 3.87 -7.67 -16.86
C PRO A 117 3.54 -6.26 -16.37
N ILE A 118 2.81 -6.13 -15.24
CA ILE A 118 2.50 -4.82 -14.65
C ILE A 118 3.75 -4.25 -13.96
N ASP A 119 4.49 -5.07 -13.21
CA ASP A 119 5.76 -4.68 -12.58
C ASP A 119 6.79 -4.29 -13.65
N GLU A 120 6.89 -5.06 -14.73
CA GLU A 120 7.74 -4.73 -15.88
C GLU A 120 7.37 -3.36 -16.47
N PHE A 121 6.08 -3.12 -16.70
CA PHE A 121 5.60 -1.84 -17.20
C PHE A 121 5.97 -0.69 -16.25
N VAL A 122 5.67 -0.80 -14.95
CA VAL A 122 5.97 0.27 -13.98
C VAL A 122 7.47 0.53 -13.88
N ARG A 123 8.30 -0.52 -13.86
CA ARG A 123 9.77 -0.37 -13.84
C ARG A 123 10.30 0.32 -15.09
N ALA A 124 9.75 0.00 -16.27
CA ALA A 124 10.16 0.62 -17.52
C ALA A 124 9.89 2.14 -17.56
N GLN A 125 9.02 2.65 -16.70
CA GLN A 125 8.72 4.07 -16.57
C GLN A 125 9.62 4.80 -15.57
N TRP A 126 10.50 4.08 -14.87
CA TRP A 126 11.36 4.67 -13.87
C TRP A 126 12.45 5.52 -14.52
N ASP A 127 12.32 6.84 -14.42
CA ASP A 127 13.35 7.82 -14.77
C ASP A 127 13.59 8.73 -13.55
N PRO A 128 14.72 8.57 -12.83
CA PRO A 128 15.04 9.41 -11.67
C PRO A 128 14.95 10.90 -11.97
N LYS A 129 15.40 11.35 -13.15
CA LYS A 129 15.42 12.79 -13.49
C LYS A 129 14.02 13.33 -13.72
N ALA A 130 13.13 12.54 -14.29
CA ALA A 130 11.72 12.92 -14.46
C ALA A 130 10.97 13.02 -13.13
N PHE A 131 11.44 12.33 -12.08
CA PHE A 131 10.85 12.34 -10.75
C PHE A 131 11.56 13.27 -9.75
N ASP A 132 12.59 14.00 -10.18
CA ASP A 132 13.31 14.91 -9.30
C ASP A 132 12.37 15.97 -8.70
N GLY A 133 12.46 16.18 -7.40
CA GLY A 133 11.56 17.06 -6.65
C GLY A 133 10.16 16.49 -6.36
N ALA A 134 9.80 15.31 -6.88
CA ALA A 134 8.47 14.74 -6.67
C ALA A 134 8.25 14.35 -5.19
N PRO A 135 7.05 14.54 -4.64
CA PRO A 135 6.75 14.15 -3.26
C PRO A 135 6.76 12.62 -3.13
N ILE A 136 7.47 12.12 -2.13
CA ILE A 136 7.43 10.72 -1.73
C ILE A 136 6.39 10.58 -0.63
N SER A 137 5.37 9.76 -0.83
CA SER A 137 4.28 9.57 0.14
C SER A 137 4.17 8.13 0.63
N LEU A 138 3.73 7.98 1.87
CA LEU A 138 3.43 6.70 2.50
C LEU A 138 1.96 6.70 2.95
N GLN A 139 1.44 5.52 3.27
CA GLN A 139 0.11 5.38 3.87
C GLN A 139 0.18 4.70 5.23
N LEU A 140 -0.64 5.18 6.15
CA LEU A 140 -0.96 4.52 7.40
C LEU A 140 -2.37 3.95 7.32
N VAL A 141 -2.54 2.71 7.74
CA VAL A 141 -3.84 2.02 7.74
C VAL A 141 -4.22 1.70 9.18
N GLY A 142 -5.45 2.04 9.54
CA GLY A 142 -6.03 1.83 10.86
C GLY A 142 -7.05 0.71 10.88
N ARG A 143 -7.64 0.50 12.07
CA ARG A 143 -8.77 -0.40 12.23
C ARG A 143 -10.07 0.30 11.85
N ARG A 144 -11.03 -0.47 11.36
CA ARG A 144 -12.40 0.01 11.07
C ARG A 144 -12.99 0.71 12.30
N TRP A 145 -13.58 1.90 12.10
CA TRP A 145 -14.17 2.73 13.16
C TRP A 145 -13.16 3.25 14.20
N GLN A 146 -11.90 3.42 13.80
CA GLN A 146 -10.83 3.96 14.65
C GLN A 146 -10.04 5.06 13.92
N GLU A 147 -10.74 5.86 13.13
CA GLU A 147 -10.17 6.96 12.34
C GLU A 147 -9.44 7.98 13.24
N GLU A 148 -9.95 8.28 14.43
CA GLU A 148 -9.32 9.20 15.38
C GLU A 148 -7.99 8.64 15.91
N LYS A 149 -7.94 7.33 16.18
CA LYS A 149 -6.69 6.66 16.60
C LYS A 149 -5.69 6.62 15.45
N LEU A 150 -6.15 6.43 14.22
CA LEU A 150 -5.30 6.48 13.03
C LEU A 150 -4.69 7.87 12.85
N LEU A 151 -5.48 8.94 13.02
CA LEU A 151 -4.97 10.32 12.97
C LEU A 151 -4.00 10.61 14.13
N GLY A 152 -4.27 10.09 15.33
CA GLY A 152 -3.31 10.16 16.44
C GLY A 152 -2.00 9.43 16.14
N ALA A 153 -2.07 8.25 15.51
CA ALA A 153 -0.87 7.53 15.05
C ALA A 153 -0.11 8.31 13.97
N LEU A 154 -0.82 8.94 13.03
CA LEU A 154 -0.20 9.82 12.03
C LEU A 154 0.55 10.97 12.70
N HIS A 155 -0.03 11.63 13.69
CA HIS A 155 0.63 12.71 14.42
C HIS A 155 1.97 12.27 15.01
N HIS A 156 2.00 11.09 15.66
CA HIS A 156 3.25 10.52 16.18
C HIS A 156 4.29 10.20 15.09
N VAL A 157 3.83 9.76 13.91
CA VAL A 157 4.73 9.52 12.77
C VAL A 157 5.29 10.84 12.23
N GLU A 158 4.47 11.87 12.09
CA GLU A 158 4.91 13.20 11.64
C GLU A 158 5.93 13.83 12.60
N ASP A 159 5.74 13.67 13.92
CA ASP A 159 6.69 14.11 14.94
C ASP A 159 8.02 13.36 14.84
N ALA A 160 7.96 12.04 14.67
CA ALA A 160 9.16 11.21 14.52
C ALA A 160 9.97 11.59 13.27
N MET A 161 9.29 11.96 12.18
CA MET A 161 9.95 12.44 10.96
C MET A 161 10.66 13.77 11.17
N VAL A 162 10.05 14.72 11.90
CA VAL A 162 10.69 16.01 12.22
C VAL A 162 11.93 15.82 13.09
N LEU A 163 11.93 14.83 13.99
CA LEU A 163 13.10 14.49 14.79
C LEU A 163 14.22 13.91 13.94
N PHE A 164 13.90 13.00 13.00
CA PHE A 164 14.88 12.39 12.11
C PHE A 164 15.57 13.41 11.21
N ASP A 165 14.88 14.47 10.80
CA ASP A 165 15.46 15.53 9.97
C ASP A 165 16.47 16.43 10.72
N LYS A 166 16.49 16.36 12.05
CA LYS A 166 17.43 17.11 12.90
C LYS A 166 18.69 16.32 13.26
N LEU A 167 18.72 15.01 12.97
CA LEU A 167 19.84 14.11 13.21
C LEU A 167 20.73 14.02 11.96
#